data_AF-A0A413FCT6-F1
#
_entry.id   AF-A0A413FCT6-F1
#
_cell.length_a   1.000
_cell.length_b   1.000
_cell.length_c   1.000
_cell.angle_alpha   90.00
_cell.angle_beta   90.00
_cell.angle_gamma   90.00
#
_symmetry.space_group_name_H-M   'P 1'
#
loop_
_entity.id
_entity.type
_entity.pdbx_description
1 polymer ?
#
loop_
_entity_poly.entity_id
_entity_poly.type
_entity_poly.pdbx_seq_one_letter_code
_entity_poly.pdbx_strand_id
1 'polypeptide(L)' 'MMLLRAYGCPLYDKNGNFTVNTPEGIRALEWIREMDKQELIPQGAENLELLDCINLFYNR' A
#
# COMPACT_ATOMS: atom_id res chain seq x y z
N MET A 1 1.59 3.72 1.08
CA MET A 1 3.08 3.77 0.93
C MET A 1 3.85 2.81 1.84
N MET A 2 3.39 2.49 3.07
CA MET A 2 4.11 1.55 3.95
C MET A 2 4.23 0.13 3.37
N LEU A 3 3.19 -0.37 2.70
CA LEU A 3 3.18 -1.71 2.09
C LEU A 3 4.25 -1.87 0.99
N LEU A 4 4.50 -0.83 0.20
CA LEU A 4 5.56 -0.85 -0.82
C LEU A 4 6.94 -1.03 -0.17
N ARG A 5 7.20 -0.33 0.95
CA ARG A 5 8.45 -0.48 1.70
C ARG A 5 8.56 -1.84 2.39
N ALA A 6 7.46 -2.36 2.93
CA ALA A 6 7.43 -3.69 3.54
C ALA A 6 7.80 -4.80 2.52
N TYR A 7 7.46 -4.59 1.24
CA TYR A 7 7.83 -5.47 0.13
C TYR A 7 9.23 -5.18 -0.46
N GLY A 8 10.00 -4.27 0.15
CA GLY A 8 11.37 -3.97 -0.27
C GLY A 8 11.52 -2.93 -1.38
N CYS A 9 10.45 -2.21 -1.78
CA CYS A 9 10.56 -1.10 -2.73
C CYS A 9 11.15 0.15 -2.06
N PRO A 10 12.32 0.66 -2.51
CA PRO A 10 12.78 1.99 -2.12
C PRO A 10 11.82 3.04 -2.70
N LEU A 11 11.26 3.91 -1.87
CA LEU A 11 10.33 4.96 -2.34
C LEU A 11 11.06 6.10 -3.06
N TYR A 12 12.31 6.35 -2.65
CA TYR A 12 13.14 7.43 -3.15
C TYR A 12 14.46 6.90 -3.68
N ASP A 13 14.95 7.51 -4.75
CA ASP A 13 16.31 7.31 -5.22
C ASP A 13 17.33 8.05 -4.34
N LYS A 14 18.62 7.91 -4.66
CA LYS A 14 19.71 8.58 -3.95
C LYS A 14 19.67 10.12 -4.00
N ASN A 15 18.87 10.69 -4.90
CA ASN A 15 18.70 12.13 -5.08
C ASN A 15 17.40 12.65 -4.43
N GLY A 16 16.61 11.77 -3.81
CA GLY A 16 15.34 12.13 -3.19
C GLY A 16 14.15 12.16 -4.14
N ASN A 17 14.28 11.65 -5.37
CA ASN A 17 13.15 11.57 -6.31
C ASN A 17 12.35 10.29 -6.08
N PHE A 18 11.04 10.34 -6.32
CA PHE A 18 10.21 9.13 -6.27
C PHE A 18 10.67 8.09 -7.29
N THR A 19 10.81 6.83 -6.86
CA THR A 19 11.30 5.71 -7.68
C THR A 19 10.44 4.45 -7.52
N VAL A 20 9.12 4.63 -7.54
CA VAL A 20 8.15 3.54 -7.35
C VAL A 20 7.95 2.67 -8.59
N ASN A 21 8.45 3.07 -9.75
CA ASN A 21 8.36 2.35 -11.03
C ASN A 21 9.54 1.40 -11.29
N THR A 22 10.36 1.14 -10.28
CA THR A 22 11.40 0.10 -10.33
C THR A 22 10.78 -1.29 -10.44
N PRO A 23 11.53 -2.32 -10.90
CA PRO A 23 11.03 -3.70 -10.90
C PRO A 23 10.48 -4.15 -9.54
N GLU A 24 11.12 -3.73 -8.45
CA GLU A 24 10.70 -3.99 -7.07
C GLU A 24 9.37 -3.29 -6.76
N GLY A 25 9.23 -2.03 -7.15
CA GLY A 25 8.00 -1.26 -6.96
C GLY A 25 6.82 -1.79 -7.76
N ILE A 26 7.04 -2.22 -9.01
CA ILE A 26 6.02 -2.87 -9.83
C ILE A 26 5.57 -4.17 -9.16
N ARG A 27 6.49 -5.03 -8.72
CA ARG A 27 6.13 -6.27 -8.00
C ARG A 27 5.36 -5.99 -6.71
N ALA A 28 5.74 -4.96 -5.96
CA ALA A 28 5.04 -4.57 -4.74
C ALA A 28 3.60 -4.09 -5.04
N LEU A 29 3.39 -3.33 -6.12
CA LEU A 29 2.07 -2.90 -6.56
C LEU A 29 1.22 -4.07 -7.06
N GLU A 30 1.80 -5.01 -7.80
CA GLU A 30 1.13 -6.24 -8.23
C GLU A 30 0.70 -7.11 -7.05
N TRP A 31 1.53 -7.20 -6.01
CA TRP A 31 1.19 -7.90 -4.77
C TRP A 31 0.02 -7.24 -4.03
N ILE A 32 -0.01 -5.91 -3.93
CA ILE A 32 -1.16 -5.18 -3.34
C ILE A 32 -2.43 -5.44 -4.17
N ARG A 33 -2.34 -5.40 -5.50
CA ARG A 33 -3.49 -5.72 -6.38
C ARG A 33 -3.98 -7.16 -6.19
N GLU A 34 -3.07 -8.09 -5.93
CA GLU A 34 -3.45 -9.48 -5.68
C GLU A 34 -4.19 -9.65 -4.35
N MET A 35 -3.83 -8.88 -3.30
CA MET A 35 -4.61 -8.87 -2.05
C MET A 35 -6.05 -8.40 -2.24
N ASP A 36 -6.26 -7.40 -3.10
CA ASP A 36 -7.60 -6.91 -3.46
C ASP A 36 -8.45 -8.03 -4.09
N LYS A 37 -7.87 -8.76 -5.06
CA LYS A 37 -8.53 -9.92 -5.68
C LYS A 37 -8.83 -11.06 -4.71
N GLN A 38 -8.02 -11.20 -3.66
CA GLN A 38 -8.21 -12.19 -2.60
C GLN A 38 -9.19 -11.72 -1.53
N GLU A 39 -9.82 -10.56 -1.71
CA GLU A 39 -10.78 -9.96 -0.77
C GLU A 39 -10.16 -9.69 0.62
N LEU A 40 -8.84 -9.53 0.69
CA LEU A 40 -8.12 -9.17 1.92
C LEU A 40 -8.17 -7.66 2.19
N ILE A 41 -8.48 -6.87 1.16
CA ILE A 41 -8.69 -5.43 1.25
C ILE A 41 -10.21 -5.19 1.29
N PRO A 42 -10.74 -4.47 2.28
CA PRO A 42 -12.17 -4.15 2.33
C PRO A 42 -12.62 -3.40 1.07
N GLN A 43 -13.81 -3.71 0.57
CA GLN A 43 -14.41 -2.96 -0.54
C GLN A 43 -14.58 -1.49 -0.16
N GLY A 44 -14.18 -0.58 -1.05
CA GLY A 44 -14.27 0.85 -0.81
C GLY A 44 -13.15 1.41 0.07
N ALA A 45 -12.10 0.62 0.36
CA ALA A 45 -10.97 1.05 1.19
C ALA A 45 -10.23 2.27 0.63
N GLU A 46 -10.37 2.58 -0.66
CA GLU A 46 -9.85 3.80 -1.28
C GLU A 46 -10.50 5.09 -0.75
N ASN A 47 -11.68 4.98 -0.13
CA ASN A 47 -12.41 6.10 0.48
C ASN A 47 -12.16 6.21 2.00
N LEU A 48 -11.38 5.29 2.58
CA LEU A 48 -11.08 5.31 4.01
C LEU A 48 -10.00 6.34 4.30
N GLU A 49 -10.34 7.32 5.14
CA GLU A 49 -9.36 8.21 5.74
C GLU A 49 -8.65 7.52 6.90
N LEU A 50 -7.51 8.08 7.33
CA LEU A 50 -6.78 7.55 8.49
C LEU A 50 -7.67 7.45 9.73
N LEU A 51 -8.54 8.43 9.96
CA LEU A 51 -9.46 8.44 11.09
C LEU A 51 -10.47 7.30 11.02
N ASP A 52 -10.96 6.95 9.82
CA ASP A 52 -11.88 5.83 9.64
C ASP A 52 -11.18 4.51 9.98
N CYS A 53 -9.93 4.33 9.56
CA CYS A 53 -9.11 3.17 9.94
C CYS A 53 -8.91 3.06 11.45
N ILE A 54 -8.68 4.19 12.14
CA ILE A 54 -8.56 4.22 13.60
C ILE A 54 -9.90 3.84 14.25
N ASN A 55 -11.01 4.40 13.78
CA ASN A 55 -12.33 4.09 14.30
C ASN A 55 -12.69 2.61 14.11
N LEU A 56 -12.39 2.04 12.93
CA LEU A 56 -12.57 0.62 12.65
C LEU A 56 -11.76 -0.27 13.60
N PHE A 57 -10.50 0.10 13.89
CA PHE A 57 -9.65 -0.66 14.81
C PHE A 57 -10.20 -0.68 16.25
N TYR A 58 -10.82 0.41 16.70
CA TYR A 58 -11.44 0.50 18.02
C TYR A 58 -12.89 0.04 18.05
N ASN A 59 -13.51 -0.21 16.89
CA ASN A 59 -14.87 -0.70 16.80
C ASN A 59 -14.92 -2.15 17.31
N ARG A 60 -15.76 -2.41 18.31
CA ARG A 60 -15.96 -3.73 18.92
C ARG A 60 -17.37 -4.24 18.66
#